data_AF-A0A0W0ZEU1-F1
#
_entry.id   AF-A0A0W0ZEU1-F1
#
_cell.length_a   1.000
_cell.length_b   1.000
_cell.length_c   1.000
_cell.angle_alpha   90.00
_cell.angle_beta   90.00
_cell.angle_gamma   90.00
#
_symmetry.space_group_name_H-M   'P 1'
#
loop_
_entity.id
_entity.type
_entity.pdbx_description
1 polymer ?
#
loop_
_entity_poly.entity_id
_entity_poly.type
_entity_poly.pdbx_seq_one_letter_code
_entity_poly.pdbx_strand_id
1 'polypeptide(L)'
;MSLCPCGSQNTYELCCGLFLDKKQLPETPEQLMRSRYTAYTMGKIDYIKNTMKGKALVGFNELEAAQWASSVTWINLEVINSSMSGPDKGFVEFAARFSEQNKVQMIHELSEFHKEHGQWFYVSGVHKQGLNKISKPKVARNAPCPCGSGKKFKNCHAK
;
A
#
# COMPACT_ATOMS: atom_id res chain seq x y z
N MET A 1 4.18 18.63 9.40
CA MET A 1 3.77 17.82 8.24
C MET A 1 4.48 16.48 8.32
N SER A 2 3.76 15.36 8.29
CA SER A 2 4.35 14.01 8.28
C SER A 2 4.62 13.54 6.86
N LEU A 3 5.67 12.73 6.69
CA LEU A 3 5.92 12.02 5.43
C LEU A 3 4.74 11.10 5.10
N CYS A 4 4.51 10.91 3.81
CA CYS A 4 3.45 10.02 3.34
C CYS A 4 3.80 8.55 3.64
N PRO A 5 2.88 7.75 4.21
CA PRO A 5 3.12 6.33 4.49
C PRO A 5 3.54 5.51 3.27
N CYS A 6 3.16 5.92 2.05
CA CYS A 6 3.52 5.21 0.82
C CYS A 6 5.02 5.25 0.45
N GLY A 7 5.87 5.94 1.22
CA GLY A 7 7.32 5.96 1.01
C GLY A 7 7.81 6.88 -0.12
N SER A 8 6.98 7.82 -0.58
CA SER A 8 7.31 8.74 -1.70
C SER A 8 8.24 9.91 -1.34
N GLN A 9 8.76 9.98 -0.11
CA GLN A 9 9.52 11.10 0.46
C GLN A 9 8.80 12.46 0.47
N ASN A 10 7.61 12.55 -0.11
CA ASN A 10 6.74 13.71 -0.04
C ASN A 10 5.94 13.72 1.26
N THR A 11 5.51 14.91 1.68
CA THR A 11 4.54 15.03 2.78
C THR A 11 3.20 14.43 2.37
N TYR A 12 2.42 13.96 3.35
CA TYR A 12 1.11 13.38 3.12
C TYR A 12 0.20 14.29 2.26
N GLU A 13 0.13 15.58 2.59
CA GLU A 13 -0.73 16.58 1.94
C GLU A 13 -0.39 16.86 0.47
N LEU A 14 0.87 16.62 0.08
CA LEU A 14 1.38 16.76 -1.29
C LEU A 14 1.48 15.41 -2.02
N CYS A 15 1.06 14.32 -1.38
CA CYS A 15 1.10 12.98 -1.95
C CYS A 15 -0.28 12.33 -1.85
N CYS A 16 -0.47 11.32 -0.99
CA CYS A 16 -1.72 10.56 -0.96
C CYS A 16 -2.90 11.36 -0.39
N GLY A 17 -2.65 12.43 0.38
CA GLY A 17 -3.69 13.35 0.84
C GLY A 17 -4.41 14.08 -0.30
N LEU A 18 -3.78 14.23 -1.47
CA LEU A 18 -4.45 14.78 -2.66
C LEU A 18 -5.65 13.92 -3.07
N PHE A 19 -5.51 12.60 -2.99
CA PHE A 19 -6.54 11.66 -3.40
C PHE A 19 -7.48 11.28 -2.26
N LEU A 20 -6.93 11.10 -1.04
CA LEU A 20 -7.67 10.65 0.12
C LEU A 20 -8.53 11.75 0.76
N ASP A 21 -8.08 13.01 0.72
CA ASP A 21 -8.76 14.12 1.40
C ASP A 21 -9.29 15.17 0.42
N LYS A 22 -8.50 15.51 -0.60
CA LYS A 22 -8.87 16.55 -1.58
C LYS A 22 -9.66 16.01 -2.77
N LYS A 23 -9.98 14.70 -2.78
CA LYS A 23 -10.78 14.02 -3.81
C LYS A 23 -10.25 14.21 -5.24
N GLN A 24 -8.96 14.46 -5.41
CA GLN A 24 -8.32 14.38 -6.72
C GLN A 24 -8.27 12.91 -7.18
N LEU A 25 -8.17 12.70 -8.49
CA LEU A 25 -8.02 11.37 -9.06
C LEU A 25 -6.54 11.06 -9.27
N PRO A 26 -6.07 9.86 -8.89
CA PRO A 26 -4.76 9.39 -9.33
C PRO A 26 -4.67 9.43 -10.86
N GLU A 27 -3.55 9.90 -11.39
CA GLU A 27 -3.29 10.00 -12.83
C GLU A 27 -2.61 8.74 -13.38
N THR A 28 -1.92 8.00 -12.51
CA THR A 28 -1.20 6.76 -12.86
C THR A 28 -1.64 5.58 -11.98
N PRO A 29 -1.48 4.33 -12.46
CA PRO A 29 -1.77 3.14 -11.64
C PRO A 29 -0.91 3.09 -10.37
N GLU A 30 0.35 3.56 -10.42
CA GLU A 30 1.21 3.64 -9.23
C GLU A 30 0.70 4.62 -8.18
N GLN A 31 0.23 5.80 -8.59
CA GLN A 31 -0.38 6.76 -7.66
C GLN A 31 -1.61 6.16 -6.97
N LEU A 32 -2.43 5.41 -7.71
CA LEU A 32 -3.55 4.69 -7.11
C LEU A 32 -3.08 3.60 -6.14
N MET A 33 -2.10 2.79 -6.52
CA MET A 33 -1.55 1.73 -5.68
C MET A 33 -1.00 2.31 -4.35
N ARG A 34 -0.20 3.37 -4.42
CA ARG A 34 0.37 4.07 -3.25
C ARG A 34 -0.70 4.70 -2.35
N SER A 35 -1.74 5.27 -2.93
CA SER A 35 -2.84 5.87 -2.17
C SER A 35 -3.72 4.81 -1.52
N ARG A 36 -3.95 3.66 -2.17
CA ARG A 36 -4.61 2.50 -1.56
C ARG A 36 -3.83 1.95 -0.38
N TYR A 37 -2.51 1.77 -0.51
CA TYR A 37 -1.66 1.40 0.64
C TYR A 37 -1.82 2.39 1.80
N THR A 38 -1.73 3.69 1.50
CA THR A 38 -1.88 4.74 2.52
C THR A 38 -3.27 4.69 3.18
N ALA A 39 -4.33 4.46 2.40
CA ALA A 39 -5.68 4.31 2.92
C ALA A 39 -5.78 3.16 3.91
N TYR A 40 -5.18 2.00 3.62
CA TYR A 40 -5.10 0.90 4.60
C TYR A 40 -4.35 1.32 5.86
N THR A 41 -3.21 2.01 5.76
CA THR A 41 -2.45 2.46 6.95
C THR A 41 -3.23 3.43 7.84
N MET A 42 -4.24 4.11 7.28
CA MET A 42 -5.07 5.10 7.98
C MET A 42 -6.50 4.59 8.26
N GLY A 43 -6.82 3.34 7.93
CA GLY A 43 -8.17 2.79 8.08
C GLY A 43 -9.24 3.43 7.18
N LYS A 44 -8.86 4.11 6.09
CA LYS A 44 -9.78 4.76 5.13
C LYS A 44 -10.37 3.75 4.14
N ILE A 45 -11.15 2.80 4.63
CA ILE A 45 -11.65 1.65 3.85
C ILE A 45 -12.63 2.06 2.75
N ASP A 46 -13.40 3.14 2.93
CA ASP A 46 -14.27 3.68 1.88
C ASP A 46 -13.49 3.99 0.59
N TYR A 47 -12.27 4.50 0.70
CA TYR A 47 -11.41 4.75 -0.46
C TYR A 47 -10.99 3.45 -1.15
N ILE A 48 -10.71 2.39 -0.38
CA ILE A 48 -10.38 1.07 -0.92
C ILE A 48 -11.54 0.52 -1.74
N LYS A 49 -12.76 0.60 -1.20
CA LYS A 49 -13.96 0.15 -1.90
C LYS A 49 -14.22 0.97 -3.17
N ASN A 50 -14.16 2.30 -3.07
CA ASN A 50 -14.47 3.21 -4.18
C ASN A 50 -13.43 3.20 -5.32
N THR A 51 -12.24 2.64 -5.07
CA THR A 51 -11.17 2.52 -6.07
C THR A 51 -10.91 1.09 -6.52
N MET A 52 -11.91 0.21 -6.38
CA MET A 52 -11.85 -1.19 -6.76
C MET A 52 -13.05 -1.56 -7.65
N LYS A 53 -12.86 -2.50 -8.58
CA LYS A 53 -13.90 -2.95 -9.52
C LYS A 53 -13.84 -4.45 -9.80
N GLY A 54 -14.88 -4.93 -10.48
CA GLY A 54 -14.96 -6.30 -10.96
C GLY A 54 -14.95 -7.32 -9.83
N LYS A 55 -14.26 -8.45 -10.06
CA LYS A 55 -14.21 -9.55 -9.09
C LYS A 55 -13.63 -9.13 -7.74
N ALA A 56 -12.67 -8.22 -7.72
CA ALA A 56 -12.07 -7.75 -6.48
C ALA A 56 -13.09 -7.03 -5.59
N LEU A 57 -14.06 -6.31 -6.16
CA LEU A 57 -15.12 -5.65 -5.41
C LEU A 57 -16.18 -6.64 -4.91
N VAL A 58 -16.56 -7.63 -5.73
CA VAL A 58 -17.62 -8.61 -5.38
C VAL A 58 -17.27 -9.42 -4.13
N GLY A 59 -15.99 -9.74 -3.93
CA GLY A 59 -15.51 -10.47 -2.75
C GLY A 59 -15.07 -9.59 -1.58
N PHE A 60 -15.24 -8.26 -1.67
CA PHE A 60 -14.70 -7.35 -0.68
C PHE A 60 -15.63 -7.17 0.51
N ASN A 61 -15.14 -7.51 1.71
CA ASN A 61 -15.80 -7.24 2.97
C ASN A 61 -15.14 -6.05 3.67
N GLU A 62 -15.84 -4.93 3.74
CA GLU A 62 -15.35 -3.69 4.36
C GLU A 62 -14.99 -3.85 5.84
N LEU A 63 -15.79 -4.63 6.58
CA LEU A 63 -15.60 -4.83 8.02
C LEU A 63 -14.33 -5.64 8.28
N GLU A 64 -14.15 -6.74 7.55
CA GLU A 64 -12.94 -7.57 7.65
C GLU A 64 -11.69 -6.77 7.23
N ALA A 65 -11.79 -5.99 6.15
CA ALA A 65 -10.70 -5.13 5.70
C ALA A 65 -10.32 -4.08 6.75
N ALA A 66 -11.31 -3.45 7.40
CA ALA A 66 -11.09 -2.48 8.47
C ALA A 66 -10.46 -3.11 9.71
N GLN A 67 -10.94 -4.29 10.11
CA GLN A 67 -10.41 -5.04 11.24
C GLN A 67 -8.96 -5.43 11.00
N TRP A 68 -8.65 -6.00 9.84
CA TRP A 68 -7.29 -6.40 9.48
C TRP A 68 -6.35 -5.20 9.38
N ALA A 69 -6.76 -4.13 8.70
CA ALA A 69 -5.94 -2.93 8.55
C ALA A 69 -5.56 -2.29 9.90
N SER A 70 -6.43 -2.45 10.91
CA SER A 70 -6.22 -1.97 12.28
C SER A 70 -5.48 -2.97 13.17
N SER A 71 -5.47 -4.26 12.85
CA SER A 71 -4.79 -5.30 13.63
C SER A 71 -3.30 -5.41 13.30
N VAL A 72 -2.87 -4.87 12.17
CA VAL A 72 -1.46 -4.92 11.72
C VAL A 72 -0.76 -3.59 11.92
N THR A 73 0.55 -3.66 12.15
CA THR A 73 1.43 -2.50 12.18
C THR A 73 2.13 -2.37 10.83
N TRP A 74 1.70 -1.41 10.02
CA TRP A 74 2.28 -1.12 8.70
C TRP A 74 3.71 -0.61 8.81
N ILE A 75 4.64 -1.18 8.04
CA ILE A 75 6.07 -0.87 8.14
C ILE A 75 6.53 0.01 6.98
N ASN A 76 6.42 -0.50 5.75
CA ASN A 76 6.74 0.27 4.54
C ASN A 76 6.07 -0.31 3.30
N LEU A 77 6.10 0.50 2.24
CA LEU A 77 5.76 0.12 0.88
C LEU A 77 6.99 0.29 -0.01
N GLU A 78 7.22 -0.70 -0.87
CA GLU A 78 8.23 -0.67 -1.92
C GLU A 78 7.55 -0.95 -3.27
N VAL A 79 7.55 0.02 -4.18
CA VAL A 79 7.10 -0.22 -5.56
C VAL A 79 8.30 -0.71 -6.35
N ILE A 80 8.20 -1.93 -6.88
CA ILE A 80 9.26 -2.63 -7.61
C ILE A 80 9.21 -2.24 -9.09
N ASN A 81 8.01 -2.20 -9.66
CA ASN A 81 7.80 -1.82 -11.05
C ASN A 81 6.41 -1.20 -11.25
N SER A 82 6.30 -0.30 -12.21
CA SER A 82 5.04 0.28 -12.66
C SER A 82 5.07 0.39 -14.18
N SER A 83 4.07 -0.19 -14.84
CA SER A 83 4.02 -0.25 -16.30
C SER A 83 2.61 -0.03 -16.83
N MET A 84 2.53 0.35 -18.11
CA MET A 84 1.29 0.57 -18.83
C MET A 84 1.18 -0.43 -19.98
N SER A 85 -0.01 -0.95 -20.22
CA SER A 85 -0.37 -1.82 -21.34
C SER A 85 -1.49 -1.16 -22.14
N GLY A 86 -1.17 0.00 -22.71
CA GLY A 86 -2.13 0.90 -23.35
C GLY A 86 -2.51 2.11 -22.48
N PRO A 87 -3.42 2.97 -22.95
CA PRO A 87 -3.80 4.20 -22.25
C PRO A 87 -4.60 3.95 -20.96
N ASP A 88 -5.38 2.87 -20.94
CA ASP A 88 -6.38 2.62 -19.89
C ASP A 88 -6.14 1.34 -19.09
N LYS A 89 -4.94 0.75 -19.22
CA LYS A 89 -4.56 -0.45 -18.48
C LYS A 89 -3.13 -0.35 -18.00
N GLY A 90 -2.90 -0.66 -16.73
CA GLY A 90 -1.59 -0.58 -16.10
C GLY A 90 -1.39 -1.64 -15.03
N PHE A 91 -0.13 -1.82 -14.64
CA PHE A 91 0.28 -2.83 -13.68
C PHE A 91 1.27 -2.23 -12.69
N VAL A 92 1.18 -2.65 -11.43
CA VAL A 92 2.13 -2.25 -10.39
C VAL A 92 2.57 -3.47 -9.62
N GLU A 93 3.88 -3.73 -9.64
CA GLU A 93 4.50 -4.73 -8.77
C GLU A 93 5.02 -4.04 -7.52
N PHE A 94 4.66 -4.55 -6.34
CA PHE A 94 5.06 -3.94 -5.07
C PHE A 94 5.23 -4.97 -3.96
N ALA A 95 5.97 -4.57 -2.92
CA ALA A 95 6.09 -5.26 -1.65
C ALA A 95 5.61 -4.36 -0.51
N ALA A 96 4.54 -4.75 0.18
CA ALA A 96 4.06 -4.09 1.39
C ALA A 96 4.46 -4.92 2.61
N ARG A 97 5.25 -4.34 3.53
CA ARG A 97 5.68 -5.01 4.77
C ARG A 97 4.84 -4.51 5.95
N PHE A 98 4.44 -5.43 6.81
CA PHE A 98 3.70 -5.16 8.03
C PHE A 98 4.10 -6.15 9.13
N SER A 99 3.86 -5.78 10.39
CA SER A 99 4.02 -6.65 11.54
C SER A 99 2.64 -7.09 12.03
N GLU A 100 2.44 -8.39 12.15
CA GLU A 100 1.24 -8.99 12.71
C GLU A 100 1.68 -9.99 13.79
N GLN A 101 1.16 -9.85 15.00
CA GLN A 101 1.56 -10.70 16.15
C GLN A 101 3.08 -10.79 16.32
N ASN A 102 3.78 -9.66 16.21
CA ASN A 102 5.25 -9.54 16.30
C ASN A 102 6.04 -10.33 15.23
N LYS A 103 5.38 -10.74 14.15
CA LYS A 103 6.01 -11.35 12.97
C LYS A 103 5.91 -10.40 11.80
N VAL A 104 7.07 -10.06 11.23
CA VAL A 104 7.12 -9.32 9.97
C VAL A 104 6.66 -10.23 8.83
N GLN A 105 5.62 -9.77 8.13
CA GLN A 105 5.05 -10.37 6.94
C GLN A 105 5.24 -9.42 5.75
N MET A 106 5.06 -9.95 4.55
CA MET A 106 5.16 -9.20 3.30
C MET A 106 4.06 -9.66 2.34
N ILE A 107 3.35 -8.70 1.76
CA ILE A 107 2.55 -8.92 0.56
C ILE A 107 3.40 -8.49 -0.63
N HIS A 108 3.81 -9.45 -1.46
CA HIS A 108 4.43 -9.19 -2.77
C HIS A 108 3.41 -9.53 -3.86
N GLU A 109 2.97 -8.51 -4.58
CA GLU A 109 1.88 -8.61 -5.53
C GLU A 109 2.21 -7.86 -6.82
N LEU A 110 1.75 -8.42 -7.94
CA LEU A 110 1.58 -7.70 -9.20
C LEU A 110 0.09 -7.40 -9.38
N SER A 111 -0.30 -6.15 -9.17
CA SER A 111 -1.67 -5.67 -9.32
C SER A 111 -1.95 -5.18 -10.73
N GLU A 112 -3.17 -5.41 -11.20
CA GLU A 112 -3.73 -4.89 -12.44
C GLU A 112 -4.71 -3.75 -12.15
N PHE A 113 -4.57 -2.66 -12.90
CA PHE A 113 -5.40 -1.47 -12.80
C PHE A 113 -5.97 -1.09 -14.15
N HIS A 114 -7.24 -0.69 -14.19
CA HIS A 114 -7.91 -0.19 -15.40
C HIS A 114 -8.37 1.25 -15.18
N LYS A 115 -8.33 2.06 -16.23
CA LYS A 115 -8.81 3.43 -16.24
C LYS A 115 -10.16 3.50 -16.92
N GLU A 116 -11.14 4.11 -16.28
CA GLU A 116 -12.47 4.34 -16.85
C GLU A 116 -12.91 5.76 -16.51
N HIS A 117 -13.37 6.51 -17.52
CA HIS A 117 -13.80 7.90 -17.38
C HIS A 117 -12.79 8.78 -16.62
N GLY A 118 -11.49 8.58 -16.87
CA GLY A 118 -10.42 9.33 -16.22
C GLY A 118 -9.96 8.80 -14.86
N GLN A 119 -10.65 7.83 -14.27
CA GLN A 119 -10.34 7.28 -12.94
C GLN A 119 -9.74 5.87 -13.03
N TRP A 120 -8.64 5.64 -12.30
CA TRP A 120 -8.07 4.30 -12.14
C TRP A 120 -8.83 3.47 -11.10
N PHE A 121 -8.91 2.16 -11.34
CA PHE A 121 -9.49 1.18 -10.43
C PHE A 121 -8.58 -0.04 -10.31
N TYR A 122 -8.44 -0.56 -9.09
CA TYR A 122 -7.86 -1.89 -8.85
C TYR A 122 -8.84 -2.97 -9.33
N VAL A 123 -8.36 -3.89 -10.17
CA VAL A 123 -9.20 -4.93 -10.79
C VAL A 123 -8.87 -6.31 -10.25
N SER A 124 -7.58 -6.62 -10.13
CA SER A 124 -7.08 -7.90 -9.65
C SER A 124 -5.61 -7.78 -9.25
N GLY A 125 -5.09 -8.81 -8.59
CA GLY A 125 -3.68 -8.94 -8.31
C GLY A 125 -3.29 -10.39 -8.16
N VAL A 126 -2.03 -10.68 -8.47
CA VAL A 126 -1.45 -12.01 -8.30
C VAL A 126 -0.32 -11.94 -7.28
N HIS A 127 -0.42 -12.79 -6.25
CA HIS A 127 0.66 -12.94 -5.29
C HIS A 127 1.87 -13.55 -5.98
N LYS A 128 2.99 -12.84 -5.94
CA LYS A 128 4.26 -13.31 -6.46
C LYS A 128 4.93 -14.17 -5.38
N GLN A 129 4.86 -15.48 -5.52
CA GLN A 129 5.70 -16.39 -4.72
C GLN A 129 7.13 -16.33 -5.28
N GLY A 130 8.13 -16.09 -4.44
CA GLY A 130 9.53 -16.17 -4.88
C GLY A 130 10.53 -15.26 -4.17
N LEU A 131 10.08 -14.13 -3.58
CA LEU A 131 10.93 -13.30 -2.73
C LEU A 131 10.98 -13.76 -1.27
N ASN A 132 10.50 -14.97 -0.95
CA ASN A 132 10.84 -15.65 0.32
C ASN A 132 12.36 -15.92 0.47
N LYS A 133 13.19 -15.60 -0.55
CA LYS A 133 14.66 -15.50 -0.47
C LYS A 133 15.21 -14.07 -0.30
N ILE A 134 14.37 -13.03 -0.26
CA ILE A 134 14.76 -11.83 0.47
C ILE A 134 14.65 -12.25 1.92
N SER A 135 15.80 -12.57 2.52
CA SER A 135 15.94 -12.82 3.94
C SER A 135 14.98 -11.89 4.68
N LYS A 136 14.01 -12.45 5.42
CA LYS A 136 13.20 -11.68 6.38
C LYS A 136 14.18 -10.72 7.03
N PRO A 137 14.15 -9.40 6.76
CA PRO A 137 15.06 -8.53 7.45
C PRO A 137 14.55 -8.64 8.88
N LYS A 138 15.25 -9.40 9.73
CA LYS A 138 15.11 -9.25 11.17
C LYS A 138 15.68 -7.86 11.39
N VAL A 139 14.82 -6.85 11.25
CA VAL A 139 15.17 -5.48 11.55
C VAL A 139 15.59 -5.53 13.01
N ALA A 140 16.89 -5.40 13.24
CA ALA A 140 17.43 -5.55 14.58
C ALA A 140 16.73 -4.52 15.47
N ARG A 141 16.40 -4.89 16.72
CA ARG A 141 15.66 -4.02 17.66
C ARG A 141 16.26 -2.61 17.75
N ASN A 142 17.58 -2.47 17.59
CA ASN A 142 18.30 -1.20 17.66
C ASN A 142 18.59 -0.54 16.29
N ALA A 143 18.28 -1.17 15.16
CA ALA A 143 18.48 -0.61 13.83
C ALA A 143 17.53 0.58 13.55
N PRO A 144 17.89 1.50 12.65
CA PRO A 144 16.96 2.52 12.16
C PRO A 144 15.67 1.88 11.64
N CYS A 145 14.53 2.47 11.98
CA CYS A 145 13.24 1.94 11.62
C CYS A 145 13.00 2.12 10.10
N PRO A 146 12.66 1.05 9.36
CA PRO A 146 12.48 1.10 7.91
C PRO A 146 11.27 1.93 7.44
N CYS A 147 10.43 2.41 8.35
CA CYS A 147 9.37 3.38 8.06
C CYS A 147 9.90 4.81 7.81
N GLY A 148 11.21 5.06 7.95
CA GLY A 148 11.81 6.38 7.73
C GLY A 148 11.60 7.37 8.88
N SER A 149 11.08 6.94 10.04
CA SER A 149 10.81 7.82 11.19
C SER A 149 12.04 8.39 11.91
N GLY A 150 13.25 7.93 11.55
CA GLY A 150 14.49 8.25 12.26
C GLY A 150 14.66 7.58 13.64
N LYS A 151 13.67 6.85 14.15
CA LYS A 151 13.73 6.14 15.43
C LYS A 151 14.34 4.74 15.29
N LYS A 152 14.82 4.16 16.39
CA LYS A 152 15.18 2.72 16.46
C LYS A 152 13.92 1.85 16.33
N PHE A 153 14.00 0.70 15.66
CA PHE A 153 12.86 -0.18 15.41
C PHE A 153 12.07 -0.56 16.67
N LYS A 154 12.75 -0.87 17.78
CA LYS A 154 12.13 -1.16 19.10
C LYS A 154 11.33 0.01 19.69
N ASN A 155 11.70 1.25 19.36
CA ASN A 155 11.02 2.45 19.84
C ASN A 155 9.93 2.90 18.85
N CYS A 156 9.64 2.10 17.83
CA CYS A 156 8.76 2.46 16.73
C CYS A 156 7.77 1.33 16.38
N HIS A 157 8.22 0.24 15.76
CA HIS A 157 7.35 -0.81 15.20
C HIS A 157 7.59 -2.22 15.80
N ALA A 158 8.51 -2.37 16.76
CA ALA A 158 8.78 -3.63 17.47
C ALA A 158 8.38 -3.59 18.95
N LYS A 159 7.18 -3.07 19.25
CA LYS A 159 6.61 -3.09 20.60
C LYS A 159 6.32 -4.53 21.05
#